data_AF-Q4L0T8-F1
#
_entry.id   AF-Q4L0T8-F1
#
_cell.length_a   1.000
_cell.length_b   1.000
_cell.length_c   1.000
_cell.angle_alpha   90.00
_cell.angle_beta   90.00
_cell.angle_gamma   90.00
#
_symmetry.space_group_name_H-M   'P 1'
#
loop_
_entity.id
_entity.type
_entity.pdbx_description
1 polymer ?
#
loop_
_entity_poly.entity_id
_entity_poly.type
_entity_poly.pdbx_seq_one_letter_code
_entity_poly.pdbx_strand_id
1 'polypeptide(L)'
;MSDLNESYPSFNGMNRPAMAFGVPMVAALFVLCFMVVSGFLGSFLNWGFYSLILPTIGALYLFFLKIVCEDDPNALAFIKWRLKAILIKKAQGNPVILLTSDSKKREVYNARRQFKKW
;
A
#
# COMPACT_ATOMS: atom_id res chain seq x y z
N MET A 1 36.68 2.97 -30.01
CA MET A 1 35.77 3.33 -28.91
C MET A 1 34.66 2.31 -28.94
N SER A 2 34.91 1.17 -28.31
CA SER A 2 34.22 -0.11 -28.55
C SER A 2 33.72 -0.66 -27.23
N ASP A 3 32.79 0.05 -26.58
CA ASP A 3 32.16 -0.36 -25.31
C ASP A 3 30.65 -0.07 -25.35
N LEU A 4 29.96 -0.42 -26.43
CA LEU A 4 28.49 -0.27 -26.58
C LEU A 4 27.70 -1.46 -25.98
N ASN A 5 28.36 -2.35 -25.24
CA ASN A 5 27.78 -3.57 -24.67
C ASN A 5 28.03 -3.69 -23.15
N GLU A 6 28.26 -2.57 -22.46
CA GLU A 6 28.19 -2.55 -21.00
C GLU A 6 26.72 -2.58 -20.55
N SER A 7 26.18 -3.79 -20.43
CA SER A 7 24.89 -4.02 -19.79
C SER A 7 25.03 -3.77 -18.29
N TYR A 8 24.87 -2.52 -17.85
CA TYR A 8 24.72 -2.22 -16.43
C TYR A 8 23.56 -3.03 -15.85
N PRO A 9 23.72 -3.71 -14.70
CA PRO A 9 22.61 -4.42 -14.08
C PRO A 9 21.53 -3.40 -13.70
N SER A 10 20.45 -3.37 -14.48
CA SER A 10 19.32 -2.50 -14.15
C SER A 10 18.66 -3.05 -12.89
N PHE A 11 18.65 -2.26 -11.80
CA PHE A 11 18.00 -2.62 -10.54
C PHE A 11 16.45 -2.60 -10.63
N ASN A 12 15.90 -2.68 -11.83
CA ASN A 12 14.47 -2.55 -12.11
C ASN A 12 13.65 -3.71 -11.52
N GLY A 13 14.29 -4.86 -11.28
CA GLY A 13 13.70 -5.99 -10.55
C GLY A 13 13.51 -5.73 -9.05
N MET A 14 14.35 -4.88 -8.43
CA MET A 14 14.27 -4.56 -7.00
C MET A 14 13.11 -3.61 -6.67
N ASN A 15 12.65 -2.83 -7.66
CA ASN A 15 11.50 -1.94 -7.52
C ASN A 15 10.16 -2.72 -7.53
N ARG A 16 10.15 -3.96 -8.04
CA ARG A 16 8.92 -4.75 -8.10
C ARG A 16 8.67 -5.42 -6.74
N PRO A 17 7.47 -5.31 -6.16
CA PRO A 17 7.14 -6.03 -4.94
C PRO A 17 7.25 -7.53 -5.18
N ALA A 18 7.68 -8.26 -4.14
CA ALA A 18 7.78 -9.71 -4.20
C ALA A 18 6.38 -10.34 -4.26
N MET A 19 6.09 -11.09 -5.33
CA MET A 19 4.80 -11.72 -5.59
C MET A 19 4.94 -13.25 -5.65
N ALA A 20 3.92 -13.95 -5.17
CA ALA A 20 3.78 -15.40 -5.32
C ALA A 20 2.39 -15.70 -5.87
N PHE A 21 2.31 -16.50 -6.95
CA PHE A 21 1.04 -16.84 -7.62
C PHE A 21 0.16 -15.62 -7.99
N GLY A 22 0.78 -14.49 -8.33
CA GLY A 22 0.08 -13.23 -8.68
C GLY A 22 -0.40 -12.42 -7.48
N VAL A 23 -0.04 -12.79 -6.24
CA VAL A 23 -0.40 -12.04 -5.03
C VAL A 23 0.87 -11.51 -4.33
N PRO A 24 0.88 -10.26 -3.83
CA PRO A 24 2.00 -9.75 -3.04
C PRO A 24 2.23 -10.59 -1.77
N MET A 25 3.45 -11.09 -1.57
CA MET A 25 3.75 -12.07 -0.51
C MET A 25 3.43 -11.54 0.90
N VAL A 26 3.74 -10.28 1.18
CA VAL A 26 3.48 -9.68 2.49
C VAL A 26 1.98 -9.64 2.78
N ALA A 27 1.17 -9.27 1.78
CA ALA A 27 -0.28 -9.28 1.92
C ALA A 27 -0.82 -10.71 2.10
N ALA A 28 -0.33 -11.66 1.30
CA ALA A 28 -0.69 -13.07 1.41
C ALA A 28 -0.41 -13.63 2.82
N LEU A 29 0.78 -13.33 3.38
CA LEU A 29 1.18 -13.80 4.70
C LEU A 29 0.22 -13.33 5.80
N PHE A 30 -0.08 -12.03 5.87
CA PHE A 30 -0.98 -11.50 6.89
C PHE A 30 -2.40 -12.03 6.76
N VAL A 31 -2.90 -12.18 5.53
CA VAL A 31 -4.26 -12.68 5.30
C VAL A 31 -4.34 -14.17 5.63
N LEU A 32 -3.34 -14.97 5.25
CA LEU A 32 -3.31 -16.39 5.63
C LEU A 32 -3.22 -16.57 7.15
N CYS A 33 -2.38 -15.79 7.84
CA CYS A 33 -2.37 -15.77 9.31
C CYS A 33 -3.74 -15.42 9.88
N PHE A 34 -4.40 -14.38 9.34
CA PHE A 34 -5.75 -14.00 9.75
C PHE A 34 -6.77 -15.12 9.53
N MET A 35 -6.72 -15.82 8.39
CA MET A 35 -7.60 -16.95 8.09
C MET A 35 -7.40 -18.09 9.09
N VAL A 36 -6.15 -18.45 9.42
CA VAL A 36 -5.84 -19.51 10.39
C VAL A 36 -6.31 -19.12 11.78
N VAL A 37 -5.99 -17.90 12.25
CA VAL A 37 -6.38 -17.44 13.59
C VAL A 37 -7.89 -17.36 13.73
N SER A 38 -8.59 -16.77 12.76
CA SER A 38 -10.05 -16.63 12.81
C SER A 38 -10.77 -17.97 12.72
N GLY A 39 -10.32 -18.88 11.86
CA GLY A 39 -10.88 -20.23 11.78
C GLY A 39 -10.66 -21.02 13.06
N PHE A 40 -9.45 -20.97 13.63
CA PHE A 40 -9.15 -21.65 14.89
C PHE A 40 -9.95 -21.08 16.06
N LEU A 41 -10.06 -19.75 16.16
CA LEU A 41 -10.83 -19.09 17.21
C LEU A 41 -12.32 -19.43 17.10
N GLY A 42 -12.88 -19.44 15.90
CA GLY A 42 -14.27 -19.84 15.68
C GLY A 42 -14.52 -21.31 16.02
N SER A 43 -13.57 -22.20 15.75
CA SER A 43 -13.63 -23.60 16.17
C SER A 43 -13.55 -23.73 17.70
N PHE A 44 -12.66 -22.99 18.35
CA PHE A 44 -12.51 -22.98 19.81
C PHE A 44 -13.78 -22.51 20.52
N LEU A 45 -14.49 -21.54 19.94
CA LEU A 45 -15.78 -21.04 20.43
C LEU A 45 -16.97 -21.94 20.08
N ASN A 46 -16.74 -23.10 19.46
CA ASN A 46 -17.78 -24.04 19.01
C ASN A 46 -18.83 -23.42 18.07
N TRP A 47 -18.44 -22.45 17.25
CA TRP A 47 -19.32 -21.84 16.26
C TRP A 47 -19.59 -22.71 15.02
N GLY A 48 -18.97 -23.90 14.94
CA GLY A 48 -19.19 -24.85 13.85
C GLY A 48 -18.92 -24.23 12.47
N PHE A 49 -19.87 -24.35 11.54
CA PHE A 49 -19.72 -23.83 10.18
C PHE A 49 -19.57 -22.30 10.11
N TYR A 50 -20.13 -21.56 11.06
CA TYR A 50 -20.00 -20.10 11.10
C TYR A 50 -18.55 -19.63 11.30
N SER A 51 -17.67 -20.49 11.83
CA SER A 51 -16.23 -20.20 11.96
C SER A 51 -15.54 -19.97 10.62
N LEU A 52 -16.11 -20.46 9.50
CA LEU A 52 -15.51 -20.35 8.18
C LEU A 52 -15.79 -19.00 7.50
N ILE A 53 -16.74 -18.20 7.99
CA ILE A 53 -17.13 -16.93 7.37
C ILE A 53 -15.93 -15.99 7.24
N LEU A 54 -15.16 -15.80 8.32
CA LEU A 54 -13.99 -14.92 8.33
C LEU A 54 -12.85 -15.45 7.44
N PRO A 55 -12.46 -16.74 7.51
CA PRO A 55 -11.54 -17.34 6.55
C PRO A 55 -11.97 -17.17 5.09
N THR A 56 -13.25 -17.37 4.77
CA THR A 56 -13.76 -17.22 3.40
C THR A 56 -13.64 -15.78 2.90
N ILE A 57 -13.90 -14.78 3.76
CA ILE A 57 -13.67 -13.37 3.42
C ILE A 57 -12.19 -13.12 3.11
N GLY A 58 -11.27 -13.72 3.88
CA GLY A 58 -9.83 -13.67 3.59
C GLY A 58 -9.47 -14.27 2.23
N ALA A 59 -10.06 -15.42 1.88
CA ALA A 59 -9.85 -16.06 0.59
C ALA A 59 -10.35 -15.20 -0.58
N LEU A 60 -11.54 -14.60 -0.46
CA LEU A 60 -12.08 -13.66 -1.45
C LEU A 60 -11.19 -12.44 -1.62
N TYR A 61 -10.62 -11.92 -0.53
CA TYR A 61 -9.69 -10.80 -0.59
C TYR A 61 -8.38 -11.17 -1.32
N LEU A 62 -7.83 -12.36 -1.08
CA LEU A 62 -6.66 -12.85 -1.85
C LEU A 62 -6.97 -13.03 -3.33
N PHE A 63 -8.17 -13.52 -3.65
CA PHE A 63 -8.62 -13.64 -5.03
C PHE A 63 -8.75 -12.27 -5.71
N PHE A 64 -9.30 -11.28 -5.00
CA PHE A 64 -9.33 -9.89 -5.48
C PHE A 64 -7.92 -9.34 -5.73
N LEU A 65 -6.98 -9.56 -4.80
CA LEU A 65 -5.59 -9.12 -4.98
C LEU A 65 -4.93 -9.80 -6.18
N LYS A 66 -5.22 -11.08 -6.41
CA LYS A 66 -4.71 -11.82 -7.59
C LYS A 66 -5.15 -11.15 -8.88
N ILE A 67 -6.43 -10.81 -9.02
CA ILE A 67 -6.96 -10.13 -10.21
C ILE A 67 -6.30 -8.76 -10.41
N VAL A 68 -6.17 -7.98 -9.33
CA VAL A 68 -5.59 -6.63 -9.40
C VAL A 68 -4.10 -6.64 -9.75
N CYS A 69 -3.36 -7.63 -9.27
CA CYS A 69 -1.92 -7.74 -9.46
C CYS A 69 -1.52 -8.62 -10.66
N GLU A 70 -2.47 -9.15 -11.42
CA GLU A 70 -2.21 -9.97 -12.60
C GLU A 70 -1.53 -9.16 -13.73
N ASP A 71 -2.01 -7.94 -13.97
CA ASP A 71 -1.50 -7.07 -15.04
C ASP A 71 -0.23 -6.29 -14.66
N ASP A 72 -0.13 -5.81 -13.40
CA ASP A 72 1.00 -5.02 -12.92
C ASP A 72 1.33 -5.31 -11.45
N PRO A 73 2.58 -5.73 -11.12
CA PRO A 73 3.05 -5.85 -9.74
C PRO A 73 2.81 -4.61 -8.88
N ASN A 74 2.87 -3.43 -9.49
CA ASN A 74 2.78 -2.14 -8.79
C ASN A 74 1.36 -1.59 -8.72
N ALA A 75 0.35 -2.31 -9.23
CA ALA A 75 -1.05 -1.88 -9.23
C ALA A 75 -1.53 -1.45 -7.84
N LEU A 76 -1.15 -2.19 -6.80
CA LEU A 76 -1.55 -1.90 -5.42
C LEU A 76 -0.95 -0.58 -4.90
N ALA A 77 0.29 -0.26 -5.28
CA ALA A 77 0.91 1.02 -4.94
C ALA A 77 0.17 2.16 -5.65
N PHE A 78 -0.17 1.98 -6.93
CA PHE A 78 -0.93 2.97 -7.69
C PHE A 78 -2.31 3.25 -7.06
N ILE A 79 -3.04 2.20 -6.65
CA ILE A 79 -4.31 2.32 -5.94
C ILE A 79 -4.13 3.11 -4.64
N LYS A 80 -3.09 2.80 -3.84
CA LYS A 80 -2.77 3.54 -2.61
C LYS A 80 -2.54 5.02 -2.89
N TRP A 81 -1.79 5.36 -3.94
CA TRP A 81 -1.55 6.75 -4.32
C TRP A 81 -2.82 7.46 -4.80
N ARG A 82 -3.67 6.79 -5.59
CA ARG A 82 -4.96 7.33 -6.01
C ARG A 82 -5.89 7.60 -4.84
N LEU A 83 -5.96 6.69 -3.87
CA LEU A 83 -6.75 6.89 -2.65
C LEU A 83 -6.23 8.08 -1.84
N LYS A 84 -4.91 8.17 -1.64
CA LYS A 84 -4.31 9.35 -0.99
C LYS A 84 -4.61 10.64 -1.73
N ALA A 85 -4.53 10.64 -3.06
CA ALA A 85 -4.86 11.79 -3.88
C ALA A 85 -6.33 12.22 -3.70
N ILE A 86 -7.27 11.28 -3.68
CA ILE A 86 -8.70 11.55 -3.44
C ILE A 86 -8.91 12.15 -2.05
N LEU A 87 -8.27 11.59 -1.01
CA LEU A 87 -8.37 12.09 0.36
C LEU A 87 -7.84 13.52 0.48
N ILE A 88 -6.71 13.82 -0.17
CA ILE A 88 -6.14 15.17 -0.18
C ILE A 88 -7.06 16.15 -0.91
N LYS A 89 -7.58 15.78 -2.09
CA LYS A 89 -8.54 16.62 -2.84
C LYS A 89 -9.78 16.92 -2.01
N LYS A 90 -10.33 15.92 -1.30
CA LYS A 90 -11.46 16.11 -0.39
C LYS A 90 -11.11 17.03 0.77
N ALA A 91 -9.94 16.87 1.39
CA ALA A 91 -9.50 17.73 2.49
C ALA A 91 -9.27 19.19 2.06
N GLN A 92 -8.82 19.40 0.82
CA GLN A 92 -8.60 20.73 0.25
C GLN A 92 -9.87 21.36 -0.33
N GLY A 93 -10.92 20.57 -0.58
CA GLY A 93 -12.14 21.03 -1.27
C GLY A 93 -11.89 21.47 -2.72
N ASN A 94 -10.76 21.06 -3.32
CA ASN A 94 -10.34 21.50 -4.64
C ASN A 94 -10.19 20.29 -5.60
N PRO A 95 -10.61 20.41 -6.88
CA PRO A 95 -10.38 19.36 -7.89
C PRO A 95 -8.90 19.07 -8.18
N VAL A 96 -7.99 20.01 -7.90
CA VAL A 96 -6.54 19.89 -8.11
C VAL A 96 -5.81 19.75 -6.78
N ILE A 97 -4.76 18.92 -6.75
CA ILE A 97 -3.91 18.77 -5.56
C ILE A 97 -3.02 20.00 -5.46
N LEU A 98 -3.28 20.84 -4.46
CA LEU A 98 -2.45 22.00 -4.15
C LEU A 98 -1.32 21.57 -3.22
N LEU A 99 -0.11 21.50 -3.75
CA LEU A 99 1.11 21.32 -2.96
C LEU A 99 1.73 22.69 -2.70
N THR A 100 1.06 23.51 -1.88
CA THR A 100 1.65 24.78 -1.45
C THR A 100 2.58 24.54 -0.26
N SER A 101 3.76 25.15 -0.34
CA SER A 101 4.66 25.28 0.81
C SER A 101 4.11 26.27 1.84
N ASP A 102 3.18 27.13 1.43
CA ASP A 102 2.65 28.22 2.23
C ASP A 102 1.56 27.71 3.17
N SER A 103 1.92 27.50 4.43
CA SER A 103 0.97 27.22 5.49
C SER A 103 1.25 28.16 6.64
N LYS A 104 0.20 28.69 7.27
CA LYS A 104 0.33 29.56 8.45
C LYS A 104 1.24 28.95 9.54
N LYS A 105 1.25 27.62 9.68
CA LYS A 105 2.17 26.93 10.61
C LYS A 105 3.63 27.09 10.23
N ARG A 106 3.96 27.02 8.94
CA ARG A 106 5.33 27.15 8.43
C ARG A 106 5.78 28.61 8.41
N GLU A 107 4.86 29.54 8.18
CA GLU A 107 5.09 30.98 8.34
C GLU A 107 5.49 31.32 9.78
N VAL A 108 4.74 30.83 10.77
CA VAL A 108 5.06 30.99 12.20
C VAL A 108 6.40 30.33 12.56
N TYR A 109 6.71 29.15 12.03
CA TYR A 109 8.00 28.48 12.23
C TYR A 109 9.17 29.30 11.65
N ASN A 110 9.03 29.80 10.42
CA ASN A 110 10.05 30.61 9.75
C ASN A 110 10.26 31.94 10.49
N ALA A 111 9.19 32.60 10.93
CA ALA A 111 9.27 33.80 11.76
C ALA A 111 10.08 33.52 13.04
N ARG A 112 9.74 32.46 13.79
CA ARG A 112 10.47 32.05 15.01
C ARG A 112 11.95 31.74 14.74
N ARG A 113 12.29 31.17 13.57
CA ARG A 113 13.68 30.90 13.19
C ARG A 113 14.49 32.17 12.95
N GLN A 114 13.88 33.20 12.37
CA GLN A 114 14.53 34.51 12.18
C GLN A 114 14.85 35.18 13.52
N PHE A 115 13.96 35.09 14.49
CA PHE A 115 14.16 35.67 15.83
C PHE A 115 15.11 34.87 16.74
N LYS A 116 15.45 33.61 16.40
CA LYS A 116 16.37 32.76 17.17
C LYS A 116 17.84 32.87 16.71
N LYS A 117 18.12 33.71 15.71
CA LYS A 117 19.47 33.91 15.14
C LYS A 117 20.33 34.92 15.91
N TRP A 118 19.89 35.37 17.08
CA TRP A 118 20.61 36.26 17.98
C TRP A 118 20.66 35.63 19.37
#